data_AF-A0A961DE88-F1
#
_entry.id   AF-A0A961DE88-F1
#
_cell.length_a   1.000
_cell.length_b   1.000
_cell.length_c   1.000
_cell.angle_alpha   90.00
_cell.angle_beta   90.00
_cell.angle_gamma   90.00
#
_symmetry.space_group_name_H-M   'P 1'
#
loop_
_entity.id
_entity.type
_entity.pdbx_description
1 polymer ?
#
loop_
_entity_poly.entity_id
_entity_poly.type
_entity_poly.pdbx_seq_one_letter_code
_entity_poly.pdbx_strand_id
1 'polypeptide(L)'
;MSAATSPGTTPHGGHLRHGLMLVVALAFLTAVGLVLPHGDSGESFREWLLSHALFFHIVIALWATVIVEGVVGLFASNDPWSTRLKHLLLTSLLPPLRMVTASSKPRGWLWLPAVGWKPAGEETSEQLEQKLALPMVVLTLLVLPVLGAELSGGDTLDNHPRLALATHLTTCVIWVGFTVEFLWMVAAAPNKLTYCLKHWINLIIIVLPLVAFLRVLNAFRFVRMFRAGKLLRAYRLRGLWTRLWRLALLFNLFERLQQRDPAKYCAALEKKIADLEEQIAELRAKLEAHREKIPPPPAA
;
A
#
# COMPACT_ATOMS: atom_id res chain seq x y z
N MET A 1 -18.73 23.45 4.73
CA MET A 1 -19.97 22.71 4.43
C MET A 1 -19.57 21.38 3.81
N SER A 2 -19.56 20.32 4.62
CA SER A 2 -19.18 18.97 4.21
C SER A 2 -20.21 18.42 3.22
N ALA A 3 -19.76 18.06 2.02
CA ALA A 3 -20.52 17.24 1.10
C ALA A 3 -20.56 15.81 1.66
N ALA A 4 -21.52 15.55 2.55
CA ALA A 4 -21.92 14.20 2.91
C ALA A 4 -22.61 13.59 1.68
N THR A 5 -21.81 12.95 0.83
CA THR A 5 -22.30 12.15 -0.31
C THR A 5 -23.16 11.03 0.25
N SER A 6 -24.47 11.04 -0.04
CA SER A 6 -25.37 9.93 0.29
C SER A 6 -24.75 8.59 -0.12
N PRO A 7 -24.83 7.53 0.72
CA PRO A 7 -24.42 6.21 0.32
C PRO A 7 -25.36 5.75 -0.79
N GLY A 8 -24.90 5.85 -2.04
CA GLY A 8 -25.60 5.28 -3.19
C GLY A 8 -25.86 3.79 -2.97
N THR A 9 -26.89 3.27 -3.63
CA THR A 9 -27.24 1.85 -3.63
C THR A 9 -26.02 0.98 -3.94
N THR A 10 -25.88 -0.14 -3.22
CA THR A 10 -24.77 -1.08 -3.45
C THR A 10 -24.79 -1.54 -4.92
N PRO A 11 -23.69 -1.37 -5.68
CA PRO A 11 -23.66 -1.82 -7.06
C PRO A 11 -23.83 -3.35 -7.10
N HIS A 12 -24.98 -3.81 -7.60
CA HIS A 12 -25.29 -5.22 -7.74
C HIS A 12 -24.70 -5.75 -9.05
N GLY A 13 -23.72 -6.64 -8.95
CA GLY A 13 -23.21 -7.41 -10.09
C GLY A 13 -21.70 -7.31 -10.34
N GLY A 14 -21.18 -8.29 -11.08
CA GLY A 14 -19.82 -8.28 -11.61
C GLY A 14 -18.74 -8.92 -10.74
N HIS A 15 -19.06 -9.59 -9.63
CA HIS A 15 -18.05 -10.22 -8.74
C HIS A 15 -17.08 -11.15 -9.49
N LEU A 16 -17.58 -11.95 -10.43
CA LEU A 16 -16.76 -12.84 -11.26
C LEU A 16 -15.82 -12.07 -12.19
N ARG A 17 -16.29 -11.01 -12.84
CA ARG A 17 -15.48 -10.16 -13.73
C ARG A 17 -14.37 -9.46 -12.95
N HIS A 18 -14.70 -8.93 -11.76
CA HIS A 18 -13.72 -8.26 -10.89
C HIS A 18 -12.73 -9.25 -10.29
N GLY A 19 -13.17 -10.45 -9.90
CA GLY A 19 -12.30 -11.54 -9.45
C GLY A 19 -11.34 -12.02 -10.55
N LEU A 20 -11.83 -12.19 -11.78
CA LEU A 20 -10.97 -12.56 -12.93
C LEU A 20 -9.94 -11.47 -13.21
N MET A 21 -10.34 -10.20 -13.20
CA MET A 21 -9.41 -9.07 -13.41
C MET A 21 -8.40 -8.92 -12.28
N LEU A 22 -8.77 -9.27 -11.04
CA LEU A 22 -7.83 -9.35 -9.93
C LEU A 22 -6.76 -10.42 -10.21
N VAL A 23 -7.16 -11.61 -10.66
CA VAL A 23 -6.21 -12.69 -11.00
C VAL A 23 -5.31 -12.29 -12.16
N VAL A 24 -5.86 -11.70 -13.22
CA VAL A 24 -5.08 -11.20 -14.37
C VAL A 24 -4.05 -10.16 -13.93
N ALA A 25 -4.45 -9.22 -13.09
CA ALA A 25 -3.55 -8.18 -12.61
C ALA A 25 -2.48 -8.71 -11.63
N LEU A 26 -2.82 -9.68 -10.77
CA LEU A 26 -1.84 -10.38 -9.92
C LEU A 26 -0.86 -11.22 -10.75
N ALA A 27 -1.34 -11.90 -11.80
CA ALA A 27 -0.51 -12.65 -12.72
C ALA A 27 0.46 -11.73 -13.48
N PHE A 28 -0.03 -10.58 -13.96
CA PHE A 28 0.79 -9.57 -14.61
C PHE A 28 1.84 -9.00 -13.65
N LEU A 29 1.43 -8.66 -12.42
CA LEU A 29 2.33 -8.15 -11.39
C LEU A 29 3.42 -9.18 -11.03
N THR A 30 3.07 -10.46 -10.97
CA THR A 30 4.01 -11.54 -10.71
C THR A 30 4.98 -11.74 -11.87
N ALA A 31 4.50 -11.70 -13.12
CA ALA A 31 5.34 -11.77 -14.31
C ALA A 31 6.35 -10.60 -14.35
N VAL A 32 5.90 -9.38 -14.04
CA VAL A 32 6.78 -8.22 -13.91
C VAL A 32 7.77 -8.41 -12.75
N GLY A 33 7.32 -8.85 -11.57
CA GLY A 33 8.17 -9.14 -10.42
C GLY A 33 9.30 -10.12 -10.70
N LEU A 34 9.03 -11.17 -11.50
CA LEU A 34 10.03 -12.17 -11.91
C LEU A 34 11.08 -11.61 -12.86
N VAL A 35 10.74 -10.59 -13.65
CA VAL A 35 11.66 -9.98 -14.62
C VAL A 35 12.40 -8.77 -14.04
N LEU A 36 11.87 -8.15 -12.99
CA LEU A 36 12.48 -6.97 -12.38
C LEU A 36 13.87 -7.29 -11.82
N PRO A 37 14.89 -6.45 -12.10
CA PRO A 37 16.19 -6.60 -11.49
C PRO A 37 16.10 -6.26 -10.00
N HIS A 38 16.21 -7.29 -9.17
CA HIS A 38 16.08 -7.17 -7.71
C HIS A 38 17.41 -7.10 -6.96
N GLY A 39 18.52 -7.14 -7.68
CA GLY A 39 19.92 -7.16 -7.21
C GLY A 39 20.79 -7.81 -8.29
N ASP A 40 21.97 -8.29 -7.91
CA ASP A 40 22.78 -9.22 -8.73
C ASP A 40 22.26 -10.68 -8.65
N SER A 41 21.36 -10.96 -7.71
CA SER A 41 20.82 -12.30 -7.52
C SER A 41 19.86 -12.67 -8.65
N GLY A 42 20.14 -13.79 -9.32
CA GLY A 42 19.23 -14.44 -10.27
C GLY A 42 19.22 -13.85 -11.68
N GLU A 43 20.31 -13.21 -12.12
CA GLU A 43 20.46 -12.79 -13.53
C GLU A 43 20.28 -13.95 -14.51
N SER A 44 20.88 -15.11 -14.21
CA SER A 44 20.76 -16.32 -15.04
C SER A 44 19.32 -16.81 -15.18
N PHE A 45 18.53 -16.76 -14.10
CA PHE A 45 17.11 -17.13 -14.14
C PHE A 45 16.30 -16.13 -14.97
N ARG A 46 16.58 -14.83 -14.82
CA ARG A 46 15.91 -13.77 -15.58
C ARG A 46 16.22 -13.88 -17.07
N GLU A 47 17.48 -14.09 -17.45
CA GLU A 47 17.88 -14.30 -18.85
C GLU A 47 17.21 -15.56 -19.43
N TRP A 48 17.20 -16.66 -18.67
CA TRP A 48 16.48 -17.86 -19.04
C TRP A 48 14.99 -17.58 -19.25
N LEU A 49 14.33 -16.87 -18.34
CA LEU A 49 12.91 -16.53 -18.44
C LEU A 49 12.62 -15.62 -19.64
N LEU A 50 13.46 -14.62 -19.88
CA LEU A 50 13.37 -13.71 -21.02
C LEU A 50 13.67 -14.41 -22.36
N SER A 51 14.46 -15.47 -22.38
CA SER A 51 14.71 -16.25 -23.60
C SER A 51 13.50 -17.08 -24.04
N HIS A 52 12.55 -17.37 -23.13
CA HIS A 52 11.37 -18.15 -23.44
C HIS A 52 10.32 -17.31 -24.17
N ALA A 53 10.07 -17.62 -25.45
CA ALA A 53 9.02 -16.97 -26.25
C ALA A 53 7.62 -17.05 -25.60
N LEU A 54 7.33 -18.15 -24.90
CA LEU A 54 6.08 -18.32 -24.15
C LEU A 54 5.86 -17.22 -23.10
N PHE A 55 6.91 -16.77 -22.43
CA PHE A 55 6.81 -15.71 -21.44
C PHE A 55 6.30 -14.40 -22.07
N PHE A 56 6.87 -14.01 -23.22
CA PHE A 56 6.40 -12.84 -23.96
C PHE A 56 4.96 -12.99 -24.43
N HIS A 57 4.57 -14.16 -24.95
CA HIS A 57 3.20 -14.42 -25.35
C HIS A 57 2.21 -14.31 -24.17
N ILE A 58 2.58 -14.83 -22.99
CA ILE A 58 1.77 -14.71 -21.77
C ILE A 58 1.62 -13.24 -21.37
N VAL A 59 2.71 -12.48 -21.32
CA VAL A 59 2.68 -11.06 -20.96
C VAL A 59 1.82 -10.27 -21.94
N ILE A 60 1.97 -10.51 -23.24
CA ILE A 60 1.15 -9.86 -24.29
C ILE A 60 -0.32 -10.25 -24.14
N ALA A 61 -0.63 -11.52 -23.89
CA ALA A 61 -2.00 -11.99 -23.70
C ALA A 61 -2.67 -11.35 -22.47
N LEU A 62 -1.95 -11.27 -21.34
CA LEU A 62 -2.43 -10.57 -20.14
C LEU A 62 -2.66 -9.08 -20.43
N TRP A 63 -1.74 -8.44 -21.15
CA TRP A 63 -1.85 -7.03 -21.52
C TRP A 63 -3.02 -6.76 -22.47
N ALA A 64 -3.19 -7.61 -23.48
CA ALA A 64 -4.32 -7.57 -24.41
C ALA A 64 -5.65 -7.75 -23.68
N THR A 65 -5.71 -8.66 -22.70
CA THR A 65 -6.93 -8.89 -21.89
C THR A 65 -7.35 -7.61 -21.15
N VAL A 66 -6.39 -6.89 -20.56
CA VAL A 66 -6.65 -5.61 -19.87
C VAL A 66 -7.07 -4.51 -20.84
N ILE A 67 -6.48 -4.46 -22.04
CA ILE A 67 -6.85 -3.50 -23.09
C ILE A 67 -8.27 -3.75 -23.59
N VAL A 68 -8.59 -5.00 -23.95
CA VAL A 68 -9.92 -5.40 -24.43
C VAL A 68 -10.99 -5.02 -23.40
N GLU A 69 -10.74 -5.30 -22.13
CA GLU A 69 -11.67 -4.91 -21.07
C GLU A 69 -11.79 -3.39 -20.90
N GLY A 70 -10.68 -2.66 -20.97
CA GLY A 70 -10.69 -1.19 -20.96
C GLY A 70 -11.53 -0.61 -22.11
N VAL A 71 -11.42 -1.19 -23.30
CA VAL A 71 -12.20 -0.82 -24.48
C VAL A 71 -13.69 -1.14 -24.27
N VAL A 72 -14.03 -2.33 -23.78
CA VAL A 72 -15.42 -2.69 -23.44
C VAL A 72 -15.99 -1.72 -22.40
N GLY A 73 -15.19 -1.33 -21.41
CA GLY A 73 -15.58 -0.33 -20.40
C GLY A 73 -15.80 1.07 -20.96
N LEU A 74 -15.09 1.45 -22.01
CA LEU A 74 -15.26 2.73 -22.70
C LEU A 74 -16.62 2.84 -23.39
N PHE A 75 -17.12 1.73 -23.94
CA PHE A 75 -18.44 1.65 -24.59
C PHE A 75 -19.60 1.43 -23.60
N ALA A 76 -19.37 0.73 -22.49
CA ALA A 76 -20.44 0.36 -21.55
C ALA A 76 -20.67 1.34 -20.38
N SER A 77 -19.73 2.24 -20.10
CA SER A 77 -19.87 3.22 -19.00
C SER A 77 -20.66 4.46 -19.43
N ASN A 78 -21.34 5.12 -18.49
CA ASN A 78 -22.09 6.37 -18.73
C ASN A 78 -21.33 7.63 -18.27
N ASP A 79 -20.05 7.49 -17.93
CA ASP A 79 -19.19 8.55 -17.40
C ASP A 79 -18.78 9.59 -18.48
N PRO A 80 -18.28 10.78 -18.12
CA PRO A 80 -17.74 11.71 -19.11
C PRO A 80 -16.53 11.12 -19.86
N TRP A 81 -16.44 11.39 -21.17
CA TRP A 81 -15.43 10.86 -22.10
C TRP A 81 -13.98 11.00 -21.60
N SER A 82 -13.66 12.14 -20.98
CA SER A 82 -12.31 12.42 -20.46
C SER A 82 -11.93 11.50 -19.31
N THR A 83 -12.88 11.08 -18.47
CA THR A 83 -12.66 10.14 -17.37
C THR A 83 -12.47 8.72 -17.91
N ARG A 84 -13.25 8.34 -18.94
CA ARG A 84 -13.12 7.03 -19.61
C ARG A 84 -11.74 6.86 -20.26
N LEU A 85 -11.30 7.88 -21.01
CA LEU A 85 -10.01 7.84 -21.68
C LEU A 85 -8.84 7.83 -20.67
N LYS A 86 -8.93 8.62 -19.59
CA LYS A 86 -7.94 8.58 -18.51
C LYS A 86 -7.86 7.19 -17.88
N HIS A 87 -8.99 6.54 -17.60
CA HIS A 87 -9.00 5.18 -17.06
C HIS A 87 -8.37 4.18 -18.02
N LEU A 88 -8.75 4.21 -19.30
CA LEU A 88 -8.17 3.34 -20.33
C LEU A 88 -6.65 3.54 -20.47
N LEU A 89 -6.19 4.80 -20.50
CA LEU A 89 -4.75 5.12 -20.56
C LEU A 89 -4.01 4.65 -19.31
N LEU A 90 -4.58 4.87 -18.11
CA LEU A 90 -3.98 4.45 -16.84
C LEU A 90 -3.91 2.91 -16.74
N THR A 91 -4.97 2.19 -17.08
CA THR A 91 -4.99 0.72 -17.02
C THR A 91 -4.17 0.08 -18.14
N SER A 92 -4.07 0.71 -19.31
CA SER A 92 -3.21 0.25 -20.40
C SER A 92 -1.73 0.44 -20.05
N LEU A 93 -1.36 1.60 -19.49
CA LEU A 93 0.04 1.89 -19.13
C LEU A 93 0.50 1.11 -17.88
N LEU A 94 -0.40 0.92 -16.91
CA LEU A 94 -0.10 0.24 -15.65
C LEU A 94 -1.22 -0.79 -15.37
N PRO A 95 -1.14 -1.99 -15.99
CA PRO A 95 -2.14 -3.06 -15.84
C PRO A 95 -2.49 -3.43 -14.39
N PRO A 96 -1.53 -3.43 -13.43
CA PRO A 96 -1.84 -3.71 -12.03
C PRO A 96 -2.87 -2.73 -11.42
N LEU A 97 -2.94 -1.48 -11.88
CA LEU A 97 -3.95 -0.50 -11.43
C LEU A 97 -5.38 -0.99 -11.63
N ARG A 98 -5.60 -1.94 -12.56
CA ARG A 98 -6.90 -2.55 -12.78
C ARG A 98 -7.44 -3.27 -11.53
N MET A 99 -6.58 -3.75 -10.62
CA MET A 99 -7.02 -4.33 -9.34
C MET A 99 -7.88 -3.37 -8.50
N VAL A 100 -7.66 -2.07 -8.68
CA VAL A 100 -8.19 -0.99 -7.83
C VAL A 100 -9.16 -0.08 -8.57
N THR A 101 -8.98 0.03 -9.89
CA THR A 101 -9.81 0.86 -10.75
C THR A 101 -10.77 -0.03 -11.55
N ALA A 102 -11.99 -0.16 -11.03
CA ALA A 102 -13.07 -0.82 -11.76
C ALA A 102 -13.68 0.14 -12.80
N SER A 103 -13.91 -0.35 -14.01
CA SER A 103 -14.52 0.43 -15.11
C SER A 103 -15.99 0.78 -14.84
N SER A 104 -16.67 0.02 -13.98
CA SER A 104 -18.04 0.28 -13.51
C SER A 104 -18.08 0.79 -12.06
N LYS A 105 -17.14 1.65 -11.66
CA LYS A 105 -17.07 2.20 -10.30
C LYS A 105 -18.07 3.35 -10.11
N PRO A 106 -19.10 3.23 -9.25
CA PRO A 106 -19.79 4.41 -8.75
C PRO A 106 -18.81 5.26 -7.95
N ARG A 107 -18.85 6.60 -8.12
CA ARG A 107 -17.97 7.52 -7.38
C ARG A 107 -18.03 7.21 -5.88
N GLY A 108 -16.87 7.00 -5.26
CA GLY A 108 -16.77 6.73 -3.83
C GLY A 108 -16.90 5.26 -3.40
N TRP A 109 -16.93 4.28 -4.31
CA TRP A 109 -16.96 2.86 -3.94
C TRP A 109 -15.65 2.12 -4.28
N LEU A 110 -15.25 1.17 -3.44
CA LEU A 110 -14.09 0.30 -3.60
C LEU A 110 -14.54 -1.16 -3.59
N TRP A 111 -14.10 -1.94 -4.57
CA TRP A 111 -14.27 -3.38 -4.54
C TRP A 111 -13.07 -4.01 -3.83
N LEU A 112 -13.31 -4.72 -2.74
CA LEU A 112 -12.30 -5.48 -2.01
C LEU A 112 -12.46 -6.98 -2.30
N PRO A 113 -11.36 -7.71 -2.56
CA PRO A 113 -11.44 -9.16 -2.63
C PRO A 113 -11.98 -9.73 -1.31
N ALA A 114 -12.79 -10.78 -1.42
CA ALA A 114 -13.50 -11.46 -0.33
C ALA A 114 -14.64 -10.67 0.38
N VAL A 115 -14.68 -9.33 0.32
CA VAL A 115 -15.71 -8.52 1.02
C VAL A 115 -16.73 -7.91 0.05
N GLY A 116 -16.34 -7.66 -1.20
CA GLY A 116 -17.20 -7.02 -2.20
C GLY A 116 -17.12 -5.49 -2.16
N TRP A 117 -18.22 -4.83 -2.51
CA TRP A 117 -18.28 -3.37 -2.63
C TRP A 117 -18.43 -2.71 -1.27
N LYS A 118 -17.48 -1.83 -0.91
CA LYS A 118 -17.56 -0.94 0.26
C LYS A 118 -17.40 0.52 -0.15
N PRO A 119 -18.00 1.48 0.58
CA PRO A 119 -17.69 2.88 0.39
C PRO A 119 -16.21 3.16 0.71
N ALA A 120 -15.53 3.88 -0.16
CA ALA A 120 -14.18 4.39 0.07
C ALA A 120 -14.28 5.57 1.05
N GLY A 121 -13.56 5.48 2.15
CA GLY A 121 -13.62 6.44 3.25
C GLY A 121 -12.62 6.08 4.35
N GLU A 122 -12.54 6.93 5.36
CA GLU A 122 -11.58 6.77 6.48
C GLU A 122 -11.77 5.41 7.17
N GLU A 123 -13.01 5.01 7.45
CA GLU A 123 -13.33 3.73 8.09
C GLU A 123 -12.84 2.50 7.30
N THR A 124 -13.06 2.47 5.98
CA THR A 124 -12.57 1.39 5.11
C THR A 124 -11.05 1.40 5.02
N SER A 125 -10.42 2.57 5.05
CA SER A 125 -8.97 2.69 5.04
C SER A 125 -8.34 2.19 6.35
N GLU A 126 -8.96 2.45 7.49
CA GLU A 126 -8.50 1.96 8.81
C GLU A 126 -8.65 0.44 8.92
N GLN A 127 -9.80 -0.12 8.51
CA GLN A 127 -10.01 -1.57 8.48
C GLN A 127 -8.99 -2.27 7.57
N LEU A 128 -8.68 -1.66 6.43
CA LEU A 128 -7.70 -2.17 5.49
C LEU A 128 -6.28 -2.03 6.03
N GLU A 129 -5.95 -0.92 6.70
CA GLU A 129 -4.67 -0.72 7.39
C GLU A 129 -4.46 -1.78 8.48
N GLN A 130 -5.48 -2.08 9.28
CA GLN A 130 -5.41 -3.13 10.30
C GLN A 130 -5.19 -4.52 9.70
N LYS A 131 -5.92 -4.88 8.63
CA LYS A 131 -5.77 -6.19 7.97
C LYS A 131 -4.43 -6.31 7.23
N LEU A 132 -3.94 -5.23 6.65
CA LEU A 132 -2.68 -5.20 5.92
C LEU A 132 -1.46 -4.99 6.82
N ALA A 133 -1.64 -4.57 8.07
CA ALA A 133 -0.56 -4.43 9.04
C ALA A 133 0.22 -5.73 9.25
N LEU A 134 -0.46 -6.87 9.38
CA LEU A 134 0.18 -8.17 9.58
C LEU A 134 0.97 -8.63 8.34
N PRO A 135 0.38 -8.69 7.11
CA PRO A 135 1.15 -8.93 5.89
C PRO A 135 2.35 -7.99 5.74
N MET A 136 2.19 -6.71 6.02
CA MET A 136 3.28 -5.73 5.92
C MET A 136 4.45 -6.07 6.85
N VAL A 137 4.16 -6.49 8.08
CA VAL A 137 5.16 -6.93 9.06
C VAL A 137 5.88 -8.18 8.57
N VAL A 138 5.14 -9.21 8.13
CA VAL A 138 5.72 -10.48 7.65
C VAL A 138 6.63 -10.24 6.44
N LEU A 139 6.14 -9.52 5.44
CA LEU A 139 6.91 -9.20 4.23
C LEU A 139 8.17 -8.41 4.56
N THR A 140 8.11 -7.52 5.55
CA THR A 140 9.29 -6.76 5.97
C THR A 140 10.25 -7.60 6.80
N LEU A 141 9.75 -8.46 7.69
CA LEU A 141 10.60 -9.38 8.42
C LEU A 141 11.38 -10.26 7.44
N LEU A 142 10.75 -10.65 6.33
CA LEU A 142 11.36 -11.41 5.23
C LEU A 142 12.41 -10.60 4.44
N VAL A 143 12.40 -9.27 4.50
CA VAL A 143 13.47 -8.43 3.93
C VAL A 143 14.78 -8.62 4.70
N LEU A 144 14.75 -8.86 6.02
CA LEU A 144 15.98 -9.03 6.82
C LEU A 144 16.84 -10.22 6.35
N PRO A 145 16.32 -11.46 6.23
CA PRO A 145 17.12 -12.60 5.78
C PRO A 145 17.59 -12.43 4.34
N VAL A 146 16.79 -11.79 3.47
CA VAL A 146 17.18 -11.46 2.09
C VAL A 146 18.36 -10.48 2.07
N LEU A 147 18.28 -9.38 2.82
CA LEU A 147 19.38 -8.43 2.94
C LEU A 147 20.61 -9.05 3.58
N GLY A 148 20.41 -9.90 4.60
CA GLY A 148 21.49 -10.66 5.24
C GLY A 148 22.23 -11.54 4.24
N ALA A 149 21.49 -12.31 3.42
CA ALA A 149 22.06 -13.16 2.38
C ALA A 149 22.76 -12.35 1.27
N GLU A 150 22.21 -11.20 0.87
CA GLU A 150 22.85 -10.32 -0.12
C GLU A 150 24.12 -9.63 0.41
N LEU A 151 24.20 -9.35 1.72
CA LEU A 151 25.34 -8.66 2.34
C LEU A 151 26.46 -9.62 2.74
N SER A 152 26.14 -10.83 3.21
CA SER A 152 27.13 -11.83 3.63
C SER A 152 27.70 -12.66 2.48
N GLY A 153 27.01 -12.69 1.35
CA GLY A 153 27.16 -13.76 0.36
C GLY A 153 27.66 -13.33 -1.02
N GLY A 154 28.46 -12.26 -1.16
CA GLY A 154 29.06 -11.90 -2.47
C GLY A 154 29.76 -13.10 -3.14
N ASP A 155 30.58 -13.85 -2.40
CA ASP A 155 31.28 -15.05 -2.93
C ASP A 155 30.50 -16.36 -2.72
N THR A 156 29.52 -16.39 -1.81
CA THR A 156 28.77 -17.62 -1.46
C THR A 156 27.53 -17.82 -2.35
N LEU A 157 26.88 -16.74 -2.83
CA LEU A 157 25.73 -16.82 -3.74
C LEU A 157 26.15 -17.29 -5.13
N ASP A 158 27.31 -16.85 -5.62
CA ASP A 158 27.84 -17.27 -6.93
C ASP A 158 28.14 -18.77 -6.96
N ASN A 159 28.55 -19.34 -5.82
CA ASN A 159 28.81 -20.76 -5.68
C ASN A 159 27.55 -21.63 -5.50
N HIS A 160 26.39 -21.04 -5.17
CA HIS A 160 25.14 -21.78 -4.92
C HIS A 160 23.95 -21.20 -5.71
N PRO A 161 23.70 -21.68 -6.95
CA PRO A 161 22.64 -21.13 -7.81
C PRO A 161 21.23 -21.27 -7.21
N ARG A 162 20.99 -22.29 -6.37
CA ARG A 162 19.72 -22.48 -5.66
C ARG A 162 19.45 -21.38 -4.63
N LEU A 163 20.49 -20.91 -3.93
CA LEU A 163 20.37 -19.84 -2.94
C LEU A 163 20.11 -18.51 -3.63
N ALA A 164 20.80 -18.25 -4.76
CA ALA A 164 20.54 -17.06 -5.58
C ALA A 164 19.09 -17.03 -6.11
N LEU A 165 18.58 -18.17 -6.58
CA LEU A 165 17.19 -18.30 -7.04
C LEU A 165 16.19 -18.11 -5.90
N ALA A 166 16.42 -18.72 -4.73
CA ALA A 166 15.57 -18.55 -3.56
C ALA A 166 15.51 -17.08 -3.10
N THR A 167 16.65 -16.38 -3.07
CA THR A 167 16.74 -14.95 -2.74
C THR A 167 15.99 -14.10 -3.77
N HIS A 168 16.13 -14.39 -5.08
CA HIS A 168 15.38 -13.70 -6.12
C HIS A 168 13.87 -13.90 -5.97
N LEU A 169 13.40 -15.15 -5.83
CA LEU A 169 11.98 -15.46 -5.69
C LEU A 169 11.40 -14.82 -4.43
N THR A 170 12.12 -14.87 -3.33
CA THR A 170 11.71 -14.23 -2.07
C THR A 170 11.59 -12.72 -2.27
N THR A 171 12.55 -12.08 -2.92
CA THR A 171 12.49 -10.64 -3.20
C THR A 171 11.34 -10.28 -4.14
N CYS A 172 11.03 -11.15 -5.12
CA CYS A 172 9.88 -10.99 -6.00
C CYS A 172 8.57 -11.05 -5.20
N VAL A 173 8.41 -12.05 -4.32
CA VAL A 173 7.22 -12.17 -3.44
C VAL A 173 7.06 -10.95 -2.55
N ILE A 174 8.16 -10.47 -1.96
CA ILE A 174 8.19 -9.24 -1.16
C ILE A 174 7.72 -8.04 -1.97
N TRP A 175 8.24 -7.86 -3.20
CA TRP A 175 7.87 -6.75 -4.07
C TRP A 175 6.41 -6.81 -4.52
N VAL A 176 5.93 -7.99 -4.93
CA VAL A 176 4.52 -8.23 -5.30
C VAL A 176 3.62 -7.89 -4.12
N GLY A 177 3.92 -8.42 -2.94
CA GLY A 177 3.15 -8.17 -1.72
C GLY A 177 3.07 -6.68 -1.38
N PHE A 178 4.20 -5.97 -1.41
CA PHE A 178 4.21 -4.52 -1.16
C PHE A 178 3.49 -3.71 -2.23
N THR A 179 3.56 -4.13 -3.48
CA THR A 179 2.86 -3.44 -4.56
C THR A 179 1.35 -3.60 -4.40
N VAL A 180 0.87 -4.81 -4.13
CA VAL A 180 -0.56 -5.08 -3.87
C VAL A 180 -1.06 -4.29 -2.66
N GLU A 181 -0.32 -4.35 -1.55
CA GLU A 181 -0.63 -3.63 -0.31
C GLU A 181 -0.77 -2.12 -0.56
N PHE A 182 0.24 -1.52 -1.20
CA PHE A 182 0.25 -0.10 -1.49
C PHE A 182 -0.90 0.29 -2.43
N LEU A 183 -1.17 -0.53 -3.44
CA LEU A 183 -2.25 -0.27 -4.39
C LEU A 183 -3.61 -0.24 -3.68
N TRP A 184 -3.87 -1.22 -2.81
CA TRP A 184 -5.11 -1.29 -2.02
C TRP A 184 -5.24 -0.15 -1.02
N MET A 185 -4.17 0.27 -0.34
CA MET A 185 -4.27 1.43 0.56
C MET A 185 -4.50 2.74 -0.21
N VAL A 186 -3.82 2.94 -1.34
CA VAL A 186 -4.09 4.09 -2.24
C VAL A 186 -5.53 4.06 -2.77
N ALA A 187 -6.09 2.88 -2.99
CA ALA A 187 -7.46 2.69 -3.44
C ALA A 187 -8.50 3.13 -2.40
N ALA A 188 -8.24 2.81 -1.13
CA ALA A 188 -9.12 3.09 -0.01
C ALA A 188 -8.97 4.53 0.51
N ALA A 189 -7.80 5.14 0.32
CA ALA A 189 -7.54 6.49 0.79
C ALA A 189 -8.44 7.54 0.09
N PRO A 190 -9.03 8.49 0.85
CA PRO A 190 -9.86 9.55 0.28
C PRO A 190 -9.07 10.46 -0.67
N ASN A 191 -7.79 10.72 -0.34
CA ASN A 191 -6.88 11.54 -1.14
C ASN A 191 -5.63 10.74 -1.55
N LYS A 192 -5.64 10.21 -2.78
CA LYS A 192 -4.55 9.37 -3.33
C LYS A 192 -3.18 10.04 -3.28
N LEU A 193 -3.12 11.34 -3.63
CA LEU A 193 -1.85 12.09 -3.67
C LEU A 193 -1.28 12.32 -2.27
N THR A 194 -2.11 12.75 -1.32
CA THR A 194 -1.72 12.92 0.08
C THR A 194 -1.22 11.61 0.67
N TYR A 195 -1.89 10.50 0.33
CA TYR A 195 -1.46 9.17 0.73
C TYR A 195 -0.10 8.79 0.13
N CYS A 196 0.11 9.00 -1.17
CA CYS A 196 1.40 8.74 -1.81
C CYS A 196 2.55 9.56 -1.20
N LEU A 197 2.30 10.83 -0.85
CA LEU A 197 3.29 11.68 -0.20
C LEU A 197 3.58 11.23 1.24
N LYS A 198 2.54 10.84 1.99
CA LYS A 198 2.69 10.31 3.36
C LYS A 198 3.48 8.99 3.38
N HIS A 199 3.28 8.15 2.37
CA HIS A 199 3.91 6.83 2.25
C HIS A 199 4.98 6.78 1.12
N TRP A 200 5.73 7.87 0.97
CA TRP A 200 6.72 8.03 -0.11
C TRP A 200 7.79 6.93 -0.13
N ILE A 201 8.17 6.36 1.02
CA ILE A 201 9.13 5.25 1.11
C ILE A 201 8.59 4.00 0.40
N ASN A 202 7.33 3.64 0.64
CA ASN A 202 6.69 2.49 -0.02
C ASN A 202 6.64 2.71 -1.53
N LEU A 203 6.29 3.93 -1.96
CA LEU A 203 6.26 4.30 -3.37
C LEU A 203 7.64 4.15 -4.03
N ILE A 204 8.71 4.67 -3.41
CA ILE A 204 10.06 4.55 -3.97
C ILE A 204 10.49 3.08 -4.06
N ILE A 205 10.19 2.24 -3.06
CA ILE A 205 10.57 0.82 -3.08
C ILE A 205 9.89 0.08 -4.24
N ILE A 206 8.65 0.44 -4.57
CA ILE A 206 7.92 -0.16 -5.70
C ILE A 206 8.48 0.36 -7.04
N VAL A 207 8.69 1.67 -7.14
CA VAL A 207 9.12 2.34 -8.38
C VAL A 207 10.58 2.05 -8.74
N LEU A 208 11.44 1.87 -7.74
CA LEU A 208 12.89 1.77 -7.98
C LEU A 208 13.31 0.54 -8.82
N PRO A 209 12.85 -0.69 -8.54
CA PRO A 209 13.09 -1.82 -9.42
C PRO A 209 12.54 -1.59 -10.83
N LEU A 210 11.38 -0.93 -10.94
CA LEU A 210 10.74 -0.60 -12.22
C LEU A 210 11.62 0.33 -13.06
N VAL A 211 12.19 1.35 -12.43
CA VAL A 211 13.14 2.27 -13.06
C VAL A 211 14.43 1.55 -13.47
N ALA A 212 14.92 0.63 -12.63
CA ALA A 212 16.08 -0.20 -12.97
C ALA A 212 15.81 -1.12 -14.18
N PHE A 213 14.60 -1.66 -14.29
CA PHE A 213 14.17 -2.43 -15.46
C PHE A 213 14.08 -1.58 -16.74
N LEU A 214 13.50 -0.37 -16.66
CA LEU A 214 13.45 0.57 -17.79
C LEU A 214 14.85 0.98 -18.30
N ARG A 215 15.85 0.98 -17.41
CA ARG A 215 17.26 1.19 -17.78
C ARG A 215 17.78 0.06 -18.68
N VAL A 216 17.45 -1.20 -18.38
CA VAL A 216 17.84 -2.37 -19.19
C VAL A 216 17.25 -2.25 -20.61
N LEU A 217 16.06 -1.66 -20.73
CA LEU A 217 15.42 -1.37 -22.02
C LEU A 217 15.99 -0.13 -22.74
N ASN A 218 17.10 0.46 -22.25
CA ASN A 218 17.73 1.67 -22.79
C ASN A 218 16.81 2.91 -22.91
N ALA A 219 15.61 2.89 -22.33
CA ALA A 219 14.60 3.94 -22.52
C ALA A 219 14.95 5.27 -21.82
N PHE A 220 15.85 5.26 -20.83
CA PHE A 220 16.23 6.45 -20.07
C PHE A 220 17.74 6.53 -19.83
N ARG A 221 18.44 7.28 -20.70
CA ARG A 221 19.91 7.50 -20.64
C ARG A 221 20.37 8.31 -19.41
N PHE A 222 19.44 8.99 -18.73
CA PHE A 222 19.73 9.93 -17.63
C PHE A 222 19.69 9.34 -16.21
N VAL A 223 19.30 8.07 -16.04
CA VAL A 223 19.05 7.48 -14.71
C VAL A 223 20.23 6.60 -14.27
N ARG A 224 21.47 7.13 -14.34
CA ARG A 224 22.71 6.37 -14.08
C ARG A 224 23.01 6.13 -12.59
N MET A 225 22.30 6.81 -11.67
CA MET A 225 22.71 6.96 -10.26
C MET A 225 21.76 6.34 -9.22
N PHE A 226 21.12 5.20 -9.52
CA PHE A 226 20.12 4.59 -8.60
C PHE A 226 20.53 3.22 -8.04
N ARG A 227 21.80 3.02 -7.67
CA ARG A 227 22.23 1.82 -6.90
C ARG A 227 21.77 1.83 -5.43
N ALA A 228 21.10 2.89 -4.97
CA ALA A 228 20.66 3.08 -3.60
C ALA A 228 19.48 2.19 -3.14
N GLY A 229 19.00 1.26 -3.97
CA GLY A 229 17.85 0.42 -3.64
C GLY A 229 18.05 -0.48 -2.44
N LYS A 230 19.25 -1.01 -2.26
CA LYS A 230 19.61 -1.81 -1.08
C LYS A 230 19.48 -0.98 0.21
N LEU A 231 19.95 0.27 0.17
CA LEU A 231 19.89 1.20 1.31
C LEU A 231 18.46 1.66 1.59
N LEU A 232 17.64 1.90 0.56
CA LEU A 232 16.22 2.24 0.71
C LEU A 232 15.41 1.09 1.33
N ARG A 233 15.70 -0.16 0.95
CA ARG A 233 15.10 -1.36 1.59
C ARG A 233 15.48 -1.45 3.06
N ALA A 234 16.75 -1.20 3.40
CA ALA A 234 17.20 -1.16 4.80
C ALA A 234 16.56 0.01 5.58
N TYR A 235 16.40 1.18 4.96
CA TYR A 235 15.77 2.34 5.60
C TYR A 235 14.30 2.11 5.94
N ARG A 236 13.62 1.26 5.17
CA ARG A 236 12.25 0.80 5.49
C ARG A 236 12.17 0.09 6.85
N LEU A 237 13.22 -0.63 7.26
CA LEU A 237 13.27 -1.31 8.56
C LEU A 237 13.13 -0.31 9.71
N ARG A 238 13.76 0.87 9.59
CA ARG A 238 13.59 1.96 10.57
C ARG A 238 12.17 2.51 10.60
N GLY A 239 11.57 2.74 9.43
CA GLY A 239 10.18 3.24 9.32
C GLY A 239 9.11 2.22 9.74
N LEU A 240 9.49 0.95 9.90
CA LEU A 240 8.62 -0.11 10.37
C LEU A 240 8.89 -0.52 11.80
N TRP A 241 10.08 -0.26 12.33
CA TRP A 241 10.36 -0.35 13.75
C TRP A 241 9.35 0.47 14.55
N THR A 242 8.98 1.67 14.08
CA THR A 242 7.95 2.52 14.71
C THR A 242 6.53 1.95 14.62
N ARG A 243 6.20 1.24 13.52
CA ARG A 243 4.89 0.61 13.33
C ARG A 243 4.78 -0.72 14.06
N LEU A 244 5.84 -1.51 14.09
CA LEU A 244 6.02 -2.68 14.93
C LEU A 244 5.97 -2.28 16.39
N TRP A 245 6.57 -1.15 16.78
CA TRP A 245 6.43 -0.65 18.14
C TRP A 245 4.99 -0.27 18.44
N ARG A 246 4.28 0.34 17.49
CA ARG A 246 2.86 0.69 17.65
C ARG A 246 1.96 -0.54 17.73
N LEU A 247 2.20 -1.56 16.91
CA LEU A 247 1.49 -2.85 16.96
C LEU A 247 1.88 -3.66 18.19
N ALA A 248 3.15 -3.66 18.59
CA ALA A 248 3.62 -4.31 19.81
C ALA A 248 3.14 -3.57 21.05
N LEU A 249 2.94 -2.25 20.99
CA LEU A 249 2.27 -1.48 22.04
C LEU A 249 0.79 -1.85 22.05
N LEU A 250 0.12 -1.97 20.90
CA LEU A 250 -1.27 -2.42 20.85
C LEU A 250 -1.41 -3.87 21.34
N PHE A 251 -0.58 -4.81 20.89
CA PHE A 251 -0.59 -6.22 21.32
C PHE A 251 -0.11 -6.39 22.77
N ASN A 252 0.92 -5.69 23.25
CA ASN A 252 1.35 -5.75 24.65
C ASN A 252 0.44 -4.95 25.60
N LEU A 253 -0.30 -3.93 25.15
CA LEU A 253 -1.38 -3.36 25.95
C LEU A 253 -2.59 -4.30 25.98
N PHE A 254 -2.93 -4.94 24.86
CA PHE A 254 -4.13 -5.77 24.74
C PHE A 254 -3.99 -7.10 25.51
N GLU A 255 -2.83 -7.76 25.48
CA GLU A 255 -2.62 -9.01 26.25
C GLU A 255 -2.29 -8.79 27.73
N ARG A 256 -1.62 -7.68 28.12
CA ARG A 256 -1.28 -7.46 29.54
C ARG A 256 -2.36 -6.75 30.36
N LEU A 257 -3.28 -5.98 29.75
CA LEU A 257 -4.36 -5.33 30.50
C LEU A 257 -5.64 -6.18 30.58
N GLN A 258 -5.90 -7.07 29.62
CA GLN A 258 -7.21 -7.69 29.50
C GLN A 258 -7.46 -8.93 30.39
N GLN A 259 -6.43 -9.50 31.05
CA GLN A 259 -6.63 -10.76 31.78
C GLN A 259 -6.25 -10.78 33.27
N ARG A 260 -5.85 -9.68 33.92
CA ARG A 260 -5.39 -9.81 35.34
C ARG A 260 -5.95 -8.89 36.42
N ASP A 261 -6.71 -7.83 36.12
CA ASP A 261 -7.51 -7.14 37.17
C ASP A 261 -8.43 -6.06 36.58
N PRO A 262 -9.69 -6.37 36.23
CA PRO A 262 -10.65 -5.37 35.73
C PRO A 262 -10.92 -4.24 36.76
N ALA A 263 -10.80 -4.54 38.06
CA ALA A 263 -11.00 -3.56 39.13
C ALA A 263 -9.93 -2.45 39.15
N LYS A 264 -8.66 -2.78 38.85
CA LYS A 264 -7.58 -1.78 38.82
C LYS A 264 -7.66 -0.90 37.57
N TYR A 265 -8.19 -1.42 36.46
CA TYR A 265 -8.40 -0.63 35.26
C TYR A 265 -9.48 0.44 35.47
N CYS A 266 -10.60 0.07 36.09
CA CYS A 266 -11.64 1.03 36.46
C CYS A 266 -11.12 2.11 37.42
N ALA A 267 -10.38 1.71 38.46
CA ALA A 267 -9.79 2.66 39.42
C ALA A 267 -8.75 3.61 38.76
N ALA A 268 -7.97 3.12 37.79
CA ALA A 268 -7.04 3.96 37.04
C ALA A 268 -7.74 4.92 36.07
N LEU A 269 -8.87 4.51 35.49
CA LEU A 269 -9.70 5.37 34.64
C LEU A 269 -10.39 6.46 35.47
N GLU A 270 -10.97 6.11 36.62
CA GLU A 270 -11.55 7.06 37.57
C GLU A 270 -10.52 8.09 38.04
N LYS A 271 -9.30 7.64 38.37
CA LYS A 271 -8.21 8.55 38.74
C LYS A 271 -7.83 9.51 37.59
N LYS A 272 -7.77 9.02 36.36
CA LYS A 272 -7.52 9.88 35.18
C LYS A 272 -8.65 10.87 34.93
N ILE A 273 -9.90 10.48 35.16
CA ILE A 273 -11.04 11.38 35.05
C ILE A 273 -10.92 12.50 36.09
N ALA A 274 -10.61 12.16 37.35
CA ALA A 274 -10.41 13.14 38.42
C ALA A 274 -9.26 14.13 38.11
N ASP A 275 -8.10 13.64 37.67
CA ASP A 275 -6.96 14.51 37.31
C ASP A 275 -7.30 15.46 36.14
N LEU A 276 -8.11 15.01 35.16
CA LEU A 276 -8.53 15.83 34.03
C LEU A 276 -9.59 16.87 34.43
N GLU A 277 -10.50 16.54 35.33
CA GLU A 277 -11.47 17.48 35.87
C GLU A 277 -10.78 18.61 36.64
N GLU A 278 -9.73 18.29 37.42
CA GLU A 278 -8.92 19.28 38.12
C GLU A 278 -8.19 20.21 37.13
N GLN A 279 -7.59 19.66 36.07
CA GLN A 279 -6.97 20.47 35.01
C GLN A 279 -7.98 21.37 34.29
N ILE A 280 -9.19 20.88 34.03
CA ILE A 280 -10.26 21.69 33.42
C ILE A 280 -10.67 22.82 34.38
N ALA A 281 -10.79 22.55 35.68
CA ALA A 281 -11.09 23.55 36.69
C ALA A 281 -10.00 24.62 36.77
N GLU A 282 -8.72 24.22 36.75
CA GLU A 282 -7.59 25.14 36.76
C GLU A 282 -7.56 26.02 35.49
N LEU A 283 -7.82 25.44 34.32
CA LEU A 283 -7.91 26.19 33.06
C LEU A 283 -9.08 27.17 33.06
N ARG A 284 -10.23 26.80 33.64
CA ARG A 284 -11.37 27.70 33.81
C ARG A 284 -11.06 28.86 34.75
N ALA A 285 -10.40 28.59 35.88
CA ALA A 285 -9.95 29.64 36.79
C ALA A 285 -8.95 30.60 36.11
N LYS A 286 -8.01 30.06 35.32
CA LYS A 286 -7.09 30.87 34.50
C LYS A 286 -7.83 31.72 33.47
N LEU A 287 -8.87 31.18 32.85
CA LEU A 287 -9.73 31.88 31.89
C LEU A 287 -10.49 33.03 32.57
N GLU A 288 -11.10 32.81 33.73
CA GLU A 288 -11.82 33.85 34.48
C GLU A 288 -10.89 34.96 34.96
N ALA A 289 -9.72 34.60 35.50
CA ALA A 289 -8.70 35.57 35.90
C ALA A 289 -8.19 36.41 34.71
N HIS A 290 -8.14 35.84 33.49
CA HIS A 290 -7.82 36.61 32.29
C HIS A 290 -9.01 37.45 31.82
N ARG A 291 -10.24 36.95 31.94
CA ARG A 291 -11.47 37.67 31.56
C ARG A 291 -11.69 38.91 32.41
N GLU A 292 -11.38 38.85 33.70
CA GLU A 292 -11.45 39.99 34.62
C GLU A 292 -10.37 41.05 34.33
N LYS A 293 -9.21 40.63 33.80
CA LYS A 293 -8.14 41.54 33.35
C LYS A 293 -8.37 42.17 31.98
N ILE A 294 -9.35 41.68 31.21
CA ILE A 294 -9.74 42.30 29.94
C ILE A 294 -10.72 43.44 30.27
N PRO A 295 -10.33 44.71 30.09
CA PRO A 295 -11.27 45.82 30.24
C PRO A 295 -12.42 45.66 29.23
N PRO A 296 -13.65 46.09 29.57
CA PRO A 296 -14.77 45.98 28.66
C PRO A 296 -14.43 46.65 27.31
N PRO A 297 -14.83 46.06 26.17
CA PRO A 297 -14.61 46.68 24.88
C PRO A 297 -15.21 48.10 24.89
N PRO A 298 -14.52 49.11 24.34
CA PRO A 298 -15.05 50.47 24.29
C PRO A 298 -16.40 50.43 23.58
N ALA A 299 -17.42 50.98 24.26
CA ALA A 299 -18.76 51.11 23.70
C ALA A 299 -18.69 51.87 22.37
N ALA A 300 -19.14 51.21 21.30
CA ALA A 300 -19.49 51.84 20.03
C ALA A 300 -21.00 52.04 19.99
#